data_AF-A0AAV0WAI7-F1
#
_entry.id   AF-A0AAV0WAI7-F1
#
_cell.length_a   1.000
_cell.length_b   1.000
_cell.length_c   1.000
_cell.angle_alpha   90.00
_cell.angle_beta   90.00
_cell.angle_gamma   90.00
#
_symmetry.space_group_name_H-M   'P 1'
#
loop_
_entity.id
_entity.type
_entity.pdbx_description
1 polymer ?
#
loop_
_entity_poly.entity_id
_entity_poly.type
_entity_poly.pdbx_seq_one_letter_code
_entity_poly.pdbx_strand_id
1 'polypeptide(L)'
;MLSEKQDTLTIFYWLGQLLNDGVSIPQEVVCDWSKALLGDITRAFCNGLSLHDCVNNCMAALNGNNSARPVCYLRVDVAHLIKLVCRWTCWKGKRTIRLKECYV
;
A
#
# COMPACT_ATOMS: atom_id res chain seq x y z
N MET A 1 1.98 8.95 -12.62
CA MET A 1 1.08 8.07 -13.40
C MET A 1 0.49 8.87 -14.56
N LEU A 2 0.57 8.37 -15.80
CA LEU A 2 0.08 9.00 -17.04
C LEU A 2 -1.19 8.31 -17.55
N SER A 3 -2.25 8.26 -16.73
CA SER A 3 -3.57 7.74 -17.12
C SER A 3 -4.62 8.85 -17.03
N GLU A 4 -5.56 8.86 -17.99
CA GLU A 4 -6.69 9.78 -18.12
C GLU A 4 -7.64 9.74 -16.91
N LYS A 5 -7.74 8.58 -16.24
CA LYS A 5 -8.50 8.38 -15.00
C LYS A 5 -7.71 7.53 -14.01
N GLN A 6 -7.65 8.00 -12.77
CA GLN A 6 -6.91 7.38 -11.65
C GLN A 6 -7.84 7.23 -10.44
N ASP A 7 -9.04 6.71 -10.68
CA ASP A 7 -9.94 6.31 -9.61
C ASP A 7 -9.75 4.83 -9.27
N THR A 8 -10.23 4.50 -8.08
CA THR A 8 -10.15 3.16 -7.49
C THR A 8 -10.73 2.11 -8.45
N LEU A 9 -11.92 2.35 -8.98
CA LEU A 9 -12.59 1.39 -9.86
C LEU A 9 -11.82 1.10 -11.15
N THR A 10 -11.23 2.11 -11.79
CA THR A 10 -10.49 1.93 -13.05
C THR A 10 -9.24 1.07 -12.84
N ILE A 11 -8.47 1.34 -11.78
CA ILE A 11 -7.25 0.58 -11.49
C ILE A 11 -7.62 -0.85 -11.02
N PHE A 12 -8.64 -1.01 -10.19
CA PHE A 12 -9.12 -2.34 -9.77
C PHE A 12 -9.52 -3.19 -10.99
N TYR A 13 -10.27 -2.62 -11.93
CA TYR A 13 -10.67 -3.31 -13.14
C TYR A 13 -9.47 -3.73 -13.99
N TRP A 14 -8.50 -2.83 -14.17
CA TRP A 14 -7.27 -3.12 -14.90
C TRP A 14 -6.45 -4.25 -14.25
N LEU A 15 -6.29 -4.22 -12.92
CA LEU A 15 -5.61 -5.31 -12.18
C LEU A 15 -6.37 -6.64 -12.30
N GLY A 16 -7.71 -6.60 -12.29
CA GLY A 16 -8.54 -7.78 -12.49
C GLY A 16 -8.40 -8.39 -13.89
N GLN A 17 -8.24 -7.56 -14.93
CA GLN A 17 -7.95 -8.04 -16.28
C GLN A 17 -6.63 -8.82 -16.33
N LEU A 18 -5.58 -8.33 -15.68
CA LEU A 18 -4.30 -9.05 -15.63
C LEU A 18 -4.45 -10.45 -15.01
N LEU A 19 -5.25 -10.58 -13.95
CA LEU A 19 -5.54 -11.89 -13.33
C LEU A 19 -6.32 -12.80 -14.28
N ASN A 20 -7.29 -12.26 -15.02
CA ASN A 20 -8.06 -13.00 -16.01
C ASN A 20 -7.21 -13.46 -17.20
N ASP A 21 -6.16 -12.71 -17.54
CA ASP A 21 -5.17 -13.06 -18.56
C ASP A 21 -4.20 -14.16 -18.08
N GLY A 22 -4.39 -14.68 -16.86
CA GLY A 22 -3.64 -15.80 -16.30
C GLY A 22 -2.41 -15.40 -15.48
N VAL A 23 -2.22 -14.11 -15.20
CA VAL A 23 -1.16 -13.65 -14.31
C VAL A 23 -1.49 -14.07 -12.88
N SER A 24 -0.56 -14.79 -12.24
CA SER A 24 -0.71 -15.14 -10.82
C SER A 24 -0.63 -13.91 -9.93
N ILE A 25 -1.38 -13.91 -8.84
CA ILE A 25 -1.28 -12.88 -7.81
C ILE A 25 0.17 -12.76 -7.33
N PRO A 26 0.77 -11.55 -7.36
CA PRO A 26 2.13 -11.35 -6.88
C PRO A 26 2.24 -11.59 -5.37
N GLN A 27 3.39 -12.11 -4.93
CA GLN A 27 3.66 -12.27 -3.50
C GLN A 27 3.87 -10.94 -2.79
N GLU A 28 4.41 -9.94 -3.49
CA GLU A 28 4.67 -8.60 -2.98
C GLU A 28 4.36 -7.57 -4.06
N VAL A 29 3.73 -6.45 -3.65
CA VAL A 29 3.51 -5.27 -4.47
C VAL A 29 4.04 -4.05 -3.75
N VAL A 30 4.89 -3.29 -4.43
CA VAL A 30 5.38 -1.99 -3.96
C VAL A 30 4.65 -0.90 -4.74
N CYS A 31 4.02 0.04 -4.03
CA CYS A 31 3.33 1.15 -4.68
C CYS A 31 3.50 2.47 -3.91
N ASP A 32 3.22 3.58 -4.60
CA ASP A 32 3.18 4.90 -4.00
C ASP A 32 2.04 5.02 -2.96
N TRP A 33 2.13 6.00 -2.07
CA TRP A 33 1.08 6.30 -1.08
C TRP A 33 -0.16 6.97 -1.73
N SER A 34 -0.78 6.30 -2.69
CA SER A 34 -2.07 6.68 -3.27
C SER A 34 -3.18 5.82 -2.69
N LYS A 35 -4.20 6.46 -2.10
CA LYS A 35 -5.35 5.73 -1.53
C LYS A 35 -6.10 4.92 -2.58
N ALA A 36 -6.11 5.38 -3.83
CA ALA A 36 -6.70 4.61 -4.93
C ALA A 36 -5.91 3.32 -5.11
N LEU A 37 -4.62 3.41 -5.46
CA LEU A 37 -3.73 2.25 -5.65
C LEU A 37 -3.80 1.25 -4.49
N LEU A 38 -3.65 1.72 -3.25
CA LEU A 38 -3.70 0.86 -2.07
C LEU A 38 -5.05 0.14 -1.93
N GLY A 39 -6.16 0.85 -2.19
CA GLY A 39 -7.50 0.26 -2.18
C GLY A 39 -7.73 -0.75 -3.31
N ASP A 40 -7.15 -0.51 -4.48
CA ASP A 40 -7.37 -1.35 -5.66
C ASP A 40 -6.56 -2.63 -5.60
N ILE A 41 -5.30 -2.50 -5.18
CA ILE A 41 -4.41 -3.64 -4.98
C ILE A 41 -4.97 -4.56 -3.89
N THR A 42 -5.44 -4.00 -2.77
CA THR A 42 -6.05 -4.82 -1.70
C THR A 42 -7.31 -5.53 -2.18
N ARG A 43 -8.16 -4.87 -2.97
CA ARG A 43 -9.34 -5.52 -3.55
C ARG A 43 -8.99 -6.59 -4.58
N ALA A 44 -8.04 -6.32 -5.47
CA ALA A 44 -7.68 -7.24 -6.55
C ALA A 44 -6.86 -8.44 -6.06
N PHE A 45 -5.87 -8.23 -5.19
CA PHE A 45 -4.87 -9.22 -4.83
C PHE A 45 -5.03 -9.79 -3.41
N CYS A 46 -5.81 -9.15 -2.54
CA CYS A 46 -6.08 -9.64 -1.19
C CYS A 46 -7.53 -10.09 -1.01
N ASN A 47 -8.08 -10.83 -1.98
CA ASN A 47 -9.43 -11.43 -1.91
C ASN A 47 -10.57 -10.42 -1.64
N GLY A 48 -10.52 -9.22 -2.25
CA GLY A 48 -11.57 -8.23 -2.08
C GLY A 48 -11.57 -7.50 -0.74
N LEU A 49 -10.54 -7.69 0.11
CA LEU A 49 -10.44 -6.99 1.39
C LEU A 49 -10.35 -5.48 1.22
N SER A 50 -10.91 -4.74 2.18
CA SER A 50 -10.64 -3.31 2.25
C SER A 50 -9.21 -3.05 2.74
N LEU A 51 -8.68 -1.87 2.43
CA LEU A 51 -7.37 -1.44 2.95
C LEU A 51 -7.33 -1.50 4.49
N HIS A 52 -8.43 -1.15 5.15
CA HIS A 52 -8.54 -1.18 6.60
C HIS A 52 -8.45 -2.61 7.15
N ASP A 53 -9.15 -3.55 6.53
CA ASP A 53 -9.11 -4.97 6.95
C ASP A 53 -7.73 -5.58 6.71
N CYS A 54 -7.09 -5.23 5.59
CA CYS A 54 -5.73 -5.62 5.29
C CYS A 54 -4.76 -5.17 6.39
N VAL A 55 -4.85 -3.91 6.82
CA VAL A 55 -4.01 -3.37 7.91
C VAL A 55 -4.31 -4.07 9.24
N ASN A 56 -5.58 -4.28 9.58
CA ASN A 56 -5.96 -4.95 10.83
C ASN A 56 -5.48 -6.40 10.86
N ASN A 57 -5.58 -7.14 9.75
CA ASN A 57 -5.07 -8.50 9.65
C ASN A 57 -3.55 -8.57 9.81
N CYS A 58 -2.83 -7.61 9.21
CA CYS A 58 -1.38 -7.48 9.40
C CYS A 58 -1.03 -7.16 10.86
N MET A 59 -1.76 -6.24 11.50
CA MET A 59 -1.55 -5.89 12.90
C MET A 59 -1.85 -7.05 13.85
N ALA A 60 -2.91 -7.82 13.58
CA ALA A 60 -3.23 -9.03 14.33
C ALA A 60 -2.11 -10.08 14.20
N ALA A 61 -1.52 -10.24 13.01
CA ALA A 61 -0.42 -11.17 12.76
C ALA A 61 0.83 -10.77 13.56
N LEU A 62 1.14 -9.47 13.60
CA LEU A 62 2.27 -8.93 14.36
C LEU A 62 2.09 -9.11 15.87
N ASN A 63 0.86 -9.05 16.36
CA ASN A 63 0.54 -9.27 17.77
C ASN A 63 0.53 -10.76 18.17
N GLY A 64 0.88 -11.68 17.27
CA GLY A 64 0.92 -13.12 17.54
C GLY A 64 -0.46 -13.78 17.57
N ASN A 65 -1.51 -13.09 17.11
CA ASN A 65 -2.77 -13.77 16.83
C ASN A 65 -2.57 -14.62 15.56
N ASN A 66 -3.14 -15.84 15.55
CA ASN A 66 -3.12 -16.77 14.40
C ASN A 66 -3.96 -16.23 13.21
N SER A 67 -3.71 -15.00 12.77
CA SER A 67 -4.28 -14.51 11.52
C SER A 67 -3.56 -15.14 10.34
N ALA A 68 -4.33 -15.52 9.33
CA ALA A 68 -3.80 -16.03 8.09
C ALA A 68 -2.82 -15.02 7.47
N ARG A 69 -1.72 -15.51 6.92
CA ARG A 69 -0.74 -14.68 6.21
C ARG A 69 -1.45 -13.97 5.04
N PRO A 70 -1.19 -12.67 4.81
CA PRO A 70 -1.79 -11.97 3.67
C PRO A 70 -1.39 -12.66 2.36
N VAL A 71 -2.36 -12.77 1.43
CA VAL A 71 -2.17 -13.40 0.12
C VAL A 71 -1.11 -12.66 -0.70
N CYS A 72 -1.13 -11.33 -0.63
CA CYS A 72 -0.15 -10.44 -1.24
C CYS A 72 0.36 -9.47 -0.17
N TYR A 73 1.68 -9.32 -0.06
CA TYR A 73 2.30 -8.35 0.83
C TYR A 73 2.35 -6.96 0.16
N LEU A 74 1.71 -5.97 0.79
CA LEU A 74 1.66 -4.61 0.25
C LEU A 74 2.69 -3.73 0.95
N ARG A 75 3.57 -3.12 0.17
CA ARG A 75 4.58 -2.17 0.65
C ARG A 75 4.41 -0.81 0.02
N VAL A 76 4.71 0.19 0.82
CA VAL A 76 4.76 1.58 0.37
C VAL A 76 6.17 1.89 -0.11
N ASP A 77 6.28 2.56 -1.24
CA ASP A 77 7.53 3.10 -1.75
C ASP A 77 8.26 3.94 -0.66
N VAL A 78 9.58 3.73 -0.56
CA VAL A 78 10.40 4.30 0.51
C VAL A 78 10.36 5.83 0.52
N ALA A 79 10.39 6.48 -0.65
CA ALA A 79 10.35 7.93 -0.72
C ALA A 79 8.99 8.48 -0.25
N HIS A 80 7.90 7.78 -0.58
CA HIS A 80 6.57 8.13 -0.11
C HIS A 80 6.40 7.90 1.38
N LEU A 81 6.96 6.81 1.91
CA LEU A 81 6.99 6.53 3.34
C LEU A 81 7.73 7.63 4.11
N ILE A 82 8.94 8.00 3.68
CA ILE A 82 9.72 9.09 4.29
C ILE A 82 8.91 10.38 4.29
N LYS A 83 8.32 10.75 3.16
CA LYS A 83 7.46 11.94 3.03
C LYS A 83 6.28 11.92 4.00
N LEU A 84 5.72 10.74 4.28
CA LEU A 84 4.62 10.56 5.24
C LEU A 84 5.11 10.74 6.68
N VAL A 85 6.24 10.11 7.05
CA VAL A 85 6.84 10.20 8.38
C VAL A 85 7.23 11.65 8.70
N CYS A 86 7.85 12.37 7.77
CA CYS A 86 8.20 13.78 7.93
C CYS A 86 6.99 14.70 8.18
N ARG A 87 5.76 14.26 7.87
CA ARG A 87 4.53 15.04 8.10
C ARG A 87 3.88 14.79 9.47
N TRP A 88 4.34 13.82 10.26
CA TRP A 88 3.76 13.54 11.57
C TRP A 88 3.94 14.72 12.52
N THR A 89 2.98 14.87 13.44
CA THR A 89 2.91 15.99 14.39
C THR A 89 4.13 16.07 15.31
N CYS A 90 4.73 14.94 15.66
CA CYS A 90 5.96 14.87 16.47
C CYS A 90 7.19 15.49 15.78
N TRP A 91 7.16 15.66 14.47
CA TRP A 91 8.21 16.31 13.68
C TRP A 91 7.86 17.75 13.27
N LYS A 92 6.60 18.17 13.45
CA LYS A 92 6.19 19.56 13.19
C LYS A 92 6.88 20.49 14.18
N GLY A 93 7.66 21.45 13.67
CA GLY A 93 8.39 22.44 14.47
C GLY A 93 9.89 22.17 14.65
N LYS A 94 10.36 20.96 14.32
CA LYS A 94 11.80 20.67 14.26
C LYS A 94 12.36 21.18 12.93
N ARG A 95 12.99 22.37 12.93
CA ARG A 95 13.55 23.03 11.73
C ARG A 95 14.79 22.34 11.13
N THR A 96 15.31 21.29 11.78
CA THR A 96 16.61 20.68 11.48
C THR A 96 16.55 19.33 10.80
N ILE A 97 15.41 18.88 10.29
CA ILE A 97 15.35 17.58 9.63
C ILE A 97 15.62 17.80 8.15
N ARG A 98 16.86 17.61 7.71
CA ARG A 98 17.15 17.54 6.28
C ARG A 98 16.49 16.26 5.78
N LEU A 99 15.60 16.34 4.79
CA LEU A 99 14.94 15.16 4.20
C LEU A 99 15.95 14.03 3.86
N LYS A 100 17.17 14.38 3.43
CA LYS A 100 18.28 13.44 3.17
C LYS A 100 18.72 12.59 4.37
N GLU A 101 18.56 13.07 5.60
CA GLU A 101 18.90 12.30 6.81
C GLU A 101 17.92 11.13 7.05
N CYS A 102 16.73 11.18 6.45
CA CYS A 102 15.76 10.08 6.47
C CYS A 102 15.94 9.09 5.31
N TYR A 103 16.84 9.36 4.36
CA TYR A 103 17.15 8.45 3.23
C TYR A 103 18.31 7.48 3.53
N VAL A 104 18.87 7.50 4.75
CA VAL A 104 19.94 6.57 5.17
C VAL A 104 19.37 5.19 5.45
#